data_AF-A0A2T1HML0-F1
#
_entry.id   AF-A0A2T1HML0-F1
#
_cell.length_a   1.000
_cell.length_b   1.000
_cell.length_c   1.000
_cell.angle_alpha   90.00
_cell.angle_beta   90.00
_cell.angle_gamma   90.00
#
_symmetry.space_group_name_H-M   'P 1'
#
loop_
_entity.id
_entity.type
_entity.pdbx_description
1 polymer ?
#
loop_
_entity_poly.entity_id
_entity_poly.type
_entity_poly.pdbx_seq_one_letter_code
_entity_poly.pdbx_strand_id
1 'polypeptide(L)'
;MLRFGPSRAAGTVALVLVAAAPAAAEGRFAPWRPDPPLPPCTCRAQGRTFEIGETACLRTPEGSRIARCVMVINVPSWQPTATPCPQASLRRTPPG
;
A
#
# COMPACT_ATOMS: atom_id res chain seq x y z
N MET A 1 -5.38 61.17 -66.13
CA MET A 1 -4.22 61.26 -65.21
C MET A 1 -4.78 60.88 -63.84
N LEU A 2 -4.48 59.74 -63.21
CA LEU A 2 -3.20 59.24 -62.70
C LEU A 2 -3.17 57.70 -62.74
N ARG A 3 -1.99 57.13 -63.02
CA ARG A 3 -1.71 55.69 -63.02
C ARG A 3 -1.38 55.24 -61.59
N PHE A 4 -2.06 54.22 -61.07
CA PHE A 4 -1.66 53.51 -59.85
C PHE A 4 -1.01 52.18 -60.25
N GLY A 5 0.32 52.11 -60.16
CA GLY A 5 1.08 50.89 -60.37
C GLY A 5 1.14 50.05 -59.09
N PRO A 6 1.14 48.71 -59.17
CA PRO A 6 1.37 47.88 -58.00
C PRO A 6 2.84 47.94 -57.58
N SER A 7 3.10 48.54 -56.42
CA SER A 7 4.41 48.50 -55.75
C SER A 7 4.79 47.05 -55.45
N ARG A 8 5.87 46.56 -56.07
CA ARG A 8 6.55 45.34 -55.67
C ARG A 8 7.23 45.59 -54.32
N ALA A 9 6.58 45.25 -53.21
CA ALA A 9 7.24 45.19 -51.92
C ALA A 9 8.18 43.97 -51.92
N ALA A 10 9.48 44.22 -51.96
CA ALA A 10 10.50 43.20 -51.78
C ALA A 10 10.44 42.72 -50.31
N GLY A 11 9.90 41.51 -50.10
CA GLY A 11 9.84 40.88 -48.78
C GLY A 11 11.20 40.26 -48.43
N THR A 12 11.88 40.81 -47.44
CA THR A 12 13.12 40.25 -46.89
C THR A 12 12.80 38.99 -46.07
N VAL A 13 13.32 37.83 -46.47
CA VAL A 13 13.21 36.60 -45.67
C VAL A 13 14.31 36.62 -44.61
N ALA A 14 13.94 36.82 -43.35
CA ALA A 14 14.87 36.70 -42.22
C ALA A 14 14.94 35.24 -41.78
N LEU A 15 16.13 34.62 -41.92
CA LEU A 15 16.39 33.26 -41.46
C LEU A 15 16.64 33.28 -39.93
N VAL A 16 15.72 32.70 -39.17
CA VAL A 16 15.86 32.55 -37.71
C VAL A 16 16.68 31.30 -37.41
N LEU A 17 17.89 31.47 -36.86
CA LEU A 17 18.72 30.37 -36.39
C LEU A 17 18.25 29.94 -34.99
N VAL A 18 17.76 28.70 -34.88
CA VAL A 18 17.42 28.08 -33.59
C VAL A 18 18.71 27.54 -32.97
N ALA A 19 19.17 28.13 -31.87
CA ALA A 19 20.26 27.59 -31.08
C ALA A 19 19.78 26.34 -30.34
N ALA A 20 20.35 25.18 -30.66
CA ALA A 20 20.10 23.94 -29.92
C ALA A 20 20.91 23.95 -28.62
N ALA A 21 20.24 24.13 -27.48
CA ALA A 21 20.86 23.93 -26.17
C ALA A 21 21.03 22.43 -25.91
N PRO A 22 22.18 21.96 -25.36
CA PRO A 22 22.29 20.58 -24.92
C PRO A 22 21.40 20.40 -23.70
N ALA A 23 20.33 19.63 -23.84
CA ALA A 23 19.60 19.11 -22.71
C ALA A 23 20.51 18.12 -21.96
N ALA A 24 21.22 18.61 -20.94
CA ALA A 24 21.75 17.74 -19.90
C ALA A 24 20.54 17.19 -19.11
N ALA A 25 19.90 16.17 -19.66
CA ALA A 25 18.96 15.33 -18.92
C ALA A 25 19.78 14.43 -18.00
N GLU A 26 20.32 15.00 -16.93
CA GLU A 26 20.85 14.23 -15.82
C GLU A 26 19.65 13.51 -15.20
N GLY A 27 19.48 12.25 -15.57
CA GLY A 27 18.54 11.36 -14.91
C GLY A 27 18.85 11.37 -13.43
N ARG A 28 17.97 11.98 -12.64
CA ARG A 28 18.09 12.05 -11.19
C ARG A 28 17.79 10.66 -10.64
N PHE A 29 18.80 9.79 -10.63
CA PHE A 29 18.77 8.62 -9.77
C PHE A 29 18.92 9.12 -8.34
N ALA A 30 17.81 9.10 -7.59
CA ALA A 30 17.88 9.35 -6.16
C ALA A 30 18.83 8.31 -5.53
N PRO A 31 19.62 8.68 -4.52
CA PRO A 31 20.45 7.72 -3.81
C PRO A 31 19.54 6.65 -3.17
N TRP A 32 19.93 5.37 -3.28
CA TRP A 32 19.25 4.29 -2.58
C TRP A 32 19.24 4.57 -1.08
N ARG A 33 18.06 4.58 -0.49
CA ARG A 33 17.87 4.59 0.96
C ARG A 33 17.56 3.17 1.40
N PRO A 34 18.12 2.70 2.52
CA PRO A 34 17.70 1.43 3.09
C PRO A 34 16.22 1.47 3.41
N ASP A 35 15.51 0.39 3.10
CA ASP A 35 14.13 0.22 3.50
C ASP A 35 14.02 0.22 5.03
N PRO A 36 12.95 0.79 5.59
CA PRO A 36 12.68 0.62 7.02
C PRO A 36 12.48 -0.87 7.32
N PRO A 37 12.75 -1.31 8.56
CA PRO A 37 12.47 -2.68 8.96
C PRO A 37 10.98 -3.01 8.76
N LEU A 38 10.71 -4.22 8.27
CA LEU A 38 9.34 -4.72 8.13
C LEU A 38 8.67 -4.82 9.49
N PRO A 39 7.35 -4.51 9.59
CA PRO A 39 6.61 -4.71 10.82
C PRO A 39 6.49 -6.21 11.15
N PRO A 40 6.28 -6.56 12.44
CA PRO A 40 6.09 -7.96 12.83
C PRO A 40 4.83 -8.55 12.19
N CYS A 41 4.96 -9.78 11.67
CA CYS A 41 3.85 -10.51 11.06
C CYS A 41 2.95 -11.10 12.15
N THR A 42 1.77 -10.50 12.32
CA THR A 42 0.86 -10.82 13.44
C THR A 42 -0.58 -10.96 12.97
N CYS A 43 -1.36 -11.77 13.67
CA CYS A 43 -2.80 -11.85 13.47
C CYS A 43 -3.51 -10.83 14.37
N ARG A 44 -4.71 -10.38 13.96
CA ARG A 44 -5.54 -9.47 14.76
C ARG A 44 -6.90 -10.08 15.04
N ALA A 45 -7.36 -9.96 16.29
CA ALA A 45 -8.69 -10.35 16.71
C ALA A 45 -9.10 -9.59 17.98
N GLN A 46 -10.38 -9.21 18.10
CA GLN A 46 -10.94 -8.56 19.29
C GLN A 46 -10.15 -7.32 19.76
N GLY A 47 -9.61 -6.54 18.81
CA GLY A 47 -8.79 -5.36 19.11
C GLY A 47 -7.37 -5.67 19.61
N ARG A 48 -6.98 -6.95 19.64
CA ARG A 48 -5.64 -7.41 20.06
C ARG A 48 -4.83 -7.92 18.88
N THR A 49 -3.52 -7.88 19.05
CA THR A 49 -2.54 -8.46 18.13
C THR A 49 -1.99 -9.75 18.74
N PHE A 50 -1.77 -10.76 17.90
CA PHE A 50 -1.28 -12.07 18.28
C PHE A 50 -0.08 -12.47 17.43
N GLU A 51 0.97 -12.94 18.07
CA GLU A 51 2.17 -13.44 17.41
C GLU A 51 1.91 -14.79 16.73
N ILE A 52 2.76 -15.16 15.78
CA ILE A 52 2.69 -16.48 15.15
C ILE A 52 2.82 -17.57 16.22
N GLY A 53 1.91 -18.54 16.17
CA GLY A 53 1.83 -19.64 17.12
C GLY A 53 0.89 -19.38 18.31
N GLU A 54 0.52 -18.14 18.60
CA GLU A 54 -0.48 -17.83 19.62
C GLU A 54 -1.88 -18.26 19.20
N THR A 55 -2.76 -18.40 20.18
CA THR A 55 -4.14 -18.84 19.97
C THR A 55 -5.15 -17.85 20.51
N ALA A 56 -6.24 -17.68 19.76
CA ALA A 56 -7.37 -16.87 20.18
C ALA A 56 -8.69 -17.62 19.97
N CYS A 57 -9.70 -17.24 20.74
CA CYS A 57 -11.05 -17.75 20.57
C CYS A 57 -11.79 -16.93 19.52
N LEU A 58 -12.08 -17.52 18.36
CA LEU A 58 -12.71 -16.82 17.23
C LEU A 58 -14.06 -17.44 16.87
N ARG A 59 -14.94 -16.62 16.30
CA ARG A 59 -16.19 -17.10 15.72
C ARG A 59 -15.92 -17.66 14.33
N THR A 60 -16.28 -18.91 14.13
CA THR A 60 -16.17 -19.66 12.86
C THR A 60 -17.56 -20.13 12.42
N PRO A 61 -17.73 -20.64 11.19
CA PRO A 61 -19.00 -21.23 10.76
C PRO A 61 -19.46 -22.38 11.68
N GLU A 62 -18.53 -23.13 12.27
CA GLU A 62 -18.79 -24.25 13.19
C GLU A 62 -18.91 -23.82 14.66
N GLY A 63 -19.09 -22.52 14.92
CA GLY A 63 -19.21 -21.91 16.24
C GLY A 63 -17.92 -21.25 16.75
N SER A 64 -17.86 -20.94 18.05
CA SER A 64 -16.67 -20.36 18.65
C SER A 64 -15.58 -21.42 18.87
N ARG A 65 -14.46 -21.29 18.15
CA ARG A 65 -13.34 -22.25 18.16
C ARG A 65 -12.04 -21.56 18.54
N ILE A 66 -11.12 -22.34 19.12
CA ILE A 66 -9.73 -21.91 19.25
C ILE A 66 -9.12 -21.89 17.85
N ALA A 67 -8.49 -20.78 17.47
CA ALA A 67 -7.74 -20.65 16.23
C ALA A 67 -6.29 -20.27 16.56
N ARG A 68 -5.33 -20.84 15.83
CA ARG A 68 -3.91 -20.52 15.93
C ARG A 68 -3.53 -19.49 14.87
N CYS A 69 -2.75 -18.50 15.25
CA CYS A 69 -2.14 -17.58 14.29
C CYS A 69 -0.99 -18.31 13.56
N VAL A 70 -1.08 -18.41 12.24
CA VAL A 70 -0.10 -19.10 11.40
C VAL A 70 0.30 -18.23 10.22
N MET A 71 1.38 -18.59 9.53
CA MET A 71 1.79 -17.94 8.29
C MET A 71 1.25 -18.71 7.08
N VAL A 72 0.52 -18.04 6.19
CA VAL A 72 0.06 -18.61 4.91
C VAL A 72 0.53 -17.70 3.78
N ILE A 73 1.51 -18.16 2.99
CA ILE A 73 2.08 -17.42 1.84
C ILE A 73 2.39 -15.95 2.21
N ASN A 74 3.22 -15.76 3.26
CA ASN A 74 3.64 -14.45 3.76
C ASN A 74 2.51 -13.58 4.38
N VAL A 75 1.31 -14.12 4.57
CA VAL A 75 0.21 -13.43 5.25
C VAL A 75 -0.11 -14.13 6.57
N PRO A 76 0.01 -13.44 7.73
CA PRO A 76 -0.44 -13.98 9.00
C PRO A 76 -1.96 -14.21 8.95
N SER A 77 -2.37 -15.44 9.19
CA SER A 77 -3.73 -15.92 8.99
C SER A 77 -4.20 -16.76 10.18
N TRP A 78 -5.51 -16.79 10.41
CA TRP A 78 -6.10 -17.62 11.44
C TRP A 78 -6.37 -19.03 10.91
N GLN A 79 -5.84 -20.05 11.59
CA GLN A 79 -6.17 -21.45 11.35
C GLN A 79 -7.08 -21.96 12.48
N PRO A 80 -8.39 -22.14 12.22
CA PRO A 80 -9.31 -22.74 13.18
C PRO A 80 -8.87 -24.16 13.56
N THR A 81 -9.05 -24.51 14.83
CA THR A 81 -8.87 -25.88 15.31
C THR A 81 -10.24 -26.51 15.61
N ALA A 82 -10.26 -27.83 15.76
CA ALA A 82 -11.47 -28.53 16.20
C ALA A 82 -11.85 -28.22 17.67
N THR A 83 -10.97 -27.59 18.44
CA THR A 83 -11.19 -27.34 19.87
C THR A 83 -12.18 -26.20 20.07
N PRO A 84 -13.31 -26.42 20.77
CA PRO A 84 -14.24 -25.35 21.13
C PRO A 84 -13.61 -24.38 22.14
N CYS A 85 -14.09 -23.15 22.15
CA CYS A 85 -13.71 -22.19 23.18
C CYS A 85 -14.16 -22.63 24.58
N PRO A 86 -13.36 -22.37 25.63
CA PRO A 86 -13.77 -22.66 27.00
C PRO A 86 -15.01 -21.82 27.36
N GLN A 87 -16.05 -22.48 27.85
CA GLN A 87 -17.22 -21.79 28.40
C GLN A 87 -16.82 -21.23 29.77
N ALA A 88 -16.94 -19.92 29.95
CA ALA A 88 -16.79 -19.33 31.27
C ALA A 88 -17.93 -19.83 32.17
N SER A 89 -17.63 -20.82 33.04
CA SER A 89 -18.54 -21.23 34.09
C SER A 89 -18.57 -20.14 35.15
N LEU A 90 -19.56 -19.24 35.09
CA LEU A 90 -19.87 -18.35 36.21
C LEU A 90 -20.27 -19.23 37.39
N ARG A 91 -19.31 -19.50 38.28
CA ARG A 91 -19.60 -20.12 39.57
C ARG A 91 -20.44 -19.09 40.33
N ARG A 92 -21.76 -19.26 40.35
CA ARG A 92 -22.63 -18.50 41.25
C ARG A 92 -22.24 -18.89 42.67
N THR A 93 -21.46 -18.06 43.33
CA THR A 93 -21.30 -18.13 44.79
C THR A 93 -22.66 -17.73 45.38
N PRO A 94 -23.33 -18.59 46.17
CA PRO A 94 -24.54 -18.19 46.88
C PRO A 94 -24.20 -17.09 47.90
N PRO A 95 -25.08 -16.10 48.13
CA PRO A 95 -24.95 -15.24 49.30
C PRO A 95 -25.08 -16.10 50.57
N GLY A 96 -24.10 -15.98 51.48
CA GLY A 96 -24.13 -16.59 52.81
C GLY A 96 -24.91 -15.76 53.81
#